data_AF-A0A937PME6-F1
#
_entry.id   AF-A0A937PME6-F1
#
_cell.length_a   1.000
_cell.length_b   1.000
_cell.length_c   1.000
_cell.angle_alpha   90.00
_cell.angle_beta   90.00
_cell.angle_gamma   90.00
#
_symmetry.space_group_name_H-M   'P 1'
#
loop_
_entity.id
_entity.type
_entity.pdbx_description
1 polymer ?
#
loop_
_entity_poly.entity_id
_entity_poly.type
_entity_poly.pdbx_seq_one_letter_code
_entity_poly.pdbx_strand_id
1 'polypeptide(L)'
;MLGRLRRTTRVDVGFALSFAGVAYLVWALVAGSSRELVKGVIRTNANDMPVFTNAVRVFFVDAGITIDIAGLVWLVASLVLVLLGSRQHVSISWAWMCAICQSMIATVGAVVVGWATSMAYAVPNGGVEPQPTAWQQVTGMSLPVAMALAVAVWVTFLVWLLVERARLDRHGPTLRDGLRTNIYR
;
A
#
# COMPACT_ATOMS: atom_id res chain seq x y z
N MET A 1 1.26 -15.55 -30.45
CA MET A 1 2.57 -15.83 -29.80
C MET A 1 2.54 -15.48 -28.30
N LEU A 2 1.58 -16.04 -27.57
CA LEU A 2 1.45 -15.86 -26.11
C LEU A 2 1.72 -17.22 -25.48
N GLY A 3 2.86 -17.41 -24.82
CA GLY A 3 3.12 -18.73 -24.25
C GLY A 3 4.48 -19.02 -23.64
N ARG A 4 5.35 -18.03 -23.42
CA ARG A 4 6.51 -18.22 -22.55
C ARG A 4 6.56 -17.07 -21.55
N LEU A 5 6.18 -17.37 -20.30
CA LEU A 5 6.47 -16.51 -19.17
C LEU A 5 7.98 -16.23 -19.18
N ARG A 6 8.35 -14.95 -19.35
CA ARG A 6 9.75 -14.51 -19.27
C ARG A 6 10.31 -15.02 -17.95
N ARG A 7 11.48 -15.66 -17.98
CA ARG A 7 12.15 -16.18 -16.78
C ARG A 7 12.31 -15.01 -15.79
N THR A 8 11.53 -15.02 -14.72
CA THR A 8 11.59 -14.00 -13.67
C THR A 8 12.97 -14.06 -13.02
N THR A 9 13.71 -12.96 -13.05
CA THR A 9 15.03 -12.92 -12.43
C THR A 9 14.93 -12.65 -10.92
N ARG A 10 15.97 -13.00 -10.16
CA ARG A 10 16.05 -12.71 -8.72
C ARG A 10 15.91 -11.20 -8.46
N VAL A 11 16.44 -10.37 -9.36
CA VAL A 11 16.39 -8.92 -9.31
C VAL A 11 14.96 -8.40 -9.53
N ASP A 12 14.20 -8.98 -10.47
CA ASP A 12 12.80 -8.58 -10.72
C ASP A 12 11.90 -8.80 -9.50
N VAL A 13 12.09 -9.92 -8.79
CA VAL A 13 11.32 -10.25 -7.58
C VAL A 13 11.69 -9.30 -6.43
N GLY A 14 12.99 -9.02 -6.25
CA GLY A 14 13.46 -8.06 -5.24
C GLY A 14 12.91 -6.66 -5.48
N PHE A 15 12.92 -6.19 -6.73
CA PHE A 15 12.32 -4.91 -7.08
C PHE A 15 10.80 -4.90 -6.83
N ALA A 16 10.07 -5.93 -7.27
CA ALA A 16 8.63 -5.99 -7.04
C ALA A 16 8.27 -5.97 -5.54
N LEU A 17 9.06 -6.65 -4.70
CA LEU A 17 8.90 -6.63 -3.24
C LEU A 17 9.13 -5.23 -2.65
N SER A 18 10.20 -4.56 -3.07
CA SER A 18 10.51 -3.19 -2.64
C SER A 18 9.42 -2.21 -3.08
N PHE A 19 8.96 -2.31 -4.33
CA PHE A 19 7.90 -1.44 -4.86
C PHE A 19 6.55 -1.67 -4.17
N ALA A 20 6.20 -2.91 -3.79
CA ALA A 20 5.01 -3.17 -2.99
C ALA A 20 5.07 -2.47 -1.62
N GLY A 21 6.23 -2.51 -0.96
CA GLY A 21 6.45 -1.79 0.30
C GLY A 21 6.35 -0.27 0.13
N VAL A 22 7.02 0.29 -0.88
CA VAL A 22 6.98 1.73 -1.18
C VAL A 22 5.56 2.19 -1.53
N ALA A 23 4.82 1.43 -2.34
CA ALA A 23 3.45 1.76 -2.70
C ALA A 23 2.53 1.83 -1.46
N TYR A 24 2.69 0.89 -0.52
CA TYR A 24 1.97 0.95 0.75
C TYR A 24 2.39 2.14 1.62
N LEU A 25 3.68 2.48 1.67
CA LEU A 25 4.14 3.67 2.39
C LEU A 25 3.51 4.95 1.83
N VAL A 26 3.46 5.08 0.50
CA VAL A 26 2.77 6.20 -0.17
C VAL A 26 1.30 6.24 0.22
N TRP A 27 0.61 5.09 0.19
CA TRP A 27 -0.78 4.98 0.62
C TRP A 27 -0.98 5.48 2.05
N ALA A 28 -0.19 4.98 3.00
CA ALA A 28 -0.31 5.33 4.40
C ALA A 28 0.04 6.80 4.67
N LEU A 29 1.06 7.35 4.00
CA LEU A 29 1.41 8.77 4.09
C LEU A 29 0.28 9.67 3.58
N VAL A 30 -0.35 9.29 2.46
CA VAL A 30 -1.50 10.03 1.94
C VAL A 30 -2.68 9.92 2.90
N ALA A 31 -3.01 8.72 3.38
CA ALA A 31 -4.13 8.53 4.30
C ALA A 31 -3.94 9.34 5.61
N GLY A 32 -2.72 9.33 6.16
CA GLY A 32 -2.37 10.09 7.36
C GLY A 32 -2.41 11.59 7.15
N SER A 33 -1.73 12.10 6.13
CA SER A 33 -1.73 13.53 5.81
C SER A 33 -3.14 14.04 5.49
N SER A 34 -3.94 13.27 4.77
CA SER A 34 -5.33 13.60 4.47
C SER A 34 -6.19 13.73 5.73
N ARG A 35 -6.05 12.81 6.70
CA ARG A 35 -6.77 12.91 7.98
C ARG A 35 -6.39 14.16 8.75
N GLU A 36 -5.10 14.47 8.85
CA GLU A 36 -4.65 15.65 9.58
C GLU A 36 -5.10 16.96 8.91
N LEU A 37 -5.07 17.02 7.58
CA LEU A 37 -5.61 18.16 6.83
C LEU A 37 -7.11 18.36 7.07
N VAL A 38 -7.90 17.28 7.02
CA VAL A 38 -9.34 17.36 7.26
C VAL A 38 -9.67 17.71 8.72
N LYS A 39 -8.93 17.16 9.69
CA LYS A 39 -9.06 17.57 11.11
C LYS A 39 -8.78 19.05 11.29
N GLY A 40 -7.77 19.59 10.59
CA GLY A 40 -7.50 21.03 10.55
C GLY A 40 -8.71 21.84 10.06
N VAL A 41 -9.37 21.38 8.99
CA VAL A 41 -10.60 22.00 8.47
C VAL A 41 -11.77 21.91 9.44
N ILE A 42 -11.92 20.80 10.17
CA ILE A 42 -12.97 20.64 11.20
C ILE A 42 -12.78 21.68 12.31
N ARG A 43 -11.55 21.94 12.73
CA ARG A 43 -11.24 22.96 13.74
C ARG A 43 -11.62 24.36 13.28
N THR A 44 -11.46 24.67 12.00
CA THR A 44 -11.71 26.01 11.49
C THR A 44 -13.16 26.27 11.09
N ASN A 45 -13.90 25.24 10.66
CA ASN A 45 -15.24 25.36 10.06
C ASN A 45 -16.26 24.38 10.66
N ALA A 46 -16.43 24.42 11.98
CA ALA A 46 -17.20 23.42 12.73
C ALA A 46 -18.68 23.32 12.35
N ASN A 47 -19.29 24.41 11.85
CA ASN A 47 -20.75 24.52 11.73
C ASN A 47 -21.28 24.59 10.28
N ASP A 48 -20.45 24.90 9.29
CA ASP A 48 -20.89 25.02 7.90
C ASP A 48 -19.79 24.59 6.94
N MET A 49 -19.91 23.36 6.43
CA MET A 49 -18.97 22.79 5.47
C MET A 49 -19.67 22.59 4.12
N PRO A 50 -19.02 22.91 2.98
CA PRO A 50 -19.51 22.52 1.67
C PRO A 50 -19.81 21.02 1.65
N VAL A 51 -20.89 20.62 0.98
CA VAL A 51 -21.34 19.21 0.89
C VAL A 51 -20.20 18.27 0.47
N PHE A 52 -19.38 18.71 -0.49
CA PHE A 52 -18.22 17.97 -0.95
C PHE A 52 -17.16 17.75 0.14
N THR A 53 -16.81 18.80 0.89
CA THR A 53 -15.85 18.71 2.01
C THR A 53 -16.39 17.80 3.11
N ASN A 54 -17.69 17.86 3.40
CA ASN A 54 -18.30 16.98 4.39
C ASN A 54 -18.24 15.51 3.95
N ALA A 55 -18.48 15.20 2.67
CA ALA A 55 -18.34 13.85 2.14
C ALA A 55 -16.89 13.32 2.27
N VAL A 56 -15.90 14.16 1.96
CA VAL A 56 -14.47 13.82 2.13
C VAL A 56 -14.13 13.59 3.59
N ARG A 57 -14.70 14.37 4.51
CA ARG A 57 -14.55 14.16 5.95
C ARG A 57 -15.07 12.79 6.38
N VAL A 58 -16.31 12.45 6.02
CA VAL A 58 -16.90 11.16 6.40
C VAL A 58 -16.03 10.01 5.87
N PHE A 59 -15.56 10.11 4.63
CA PHE A 59 -14.76 9.05 4.02
C PHE A 59 -13.37 8.89 4.66
N PHE A 60 -12.61 9.98 4.83
CA PHE A 60 -11.21 9.89 5.29
C PHE A 60 -11.04 9.87 6.81
N VAL A 61 -11.95 10.53 7.55
CA VAL A 61 -11.85 10.69 9.01
C VAL A 61 -12.76 9.71 9.73
N ASP A 62 -14.03 9.60 9.35
CA ASP A 62 -14.96 8.73 10.07
C ASP A 62 -14.83 7.27 9.59
N ALA A 63 -14.64 7.04 8.29
CA ALA A 63 -14.40 5.72 7.70
C ALA A 63 -12.90 5.41 7.48
N GLY A 64 -11.99 6.20 8.07
CA GLY A 64 -10.55 6.04 7.83
C GLY A 64 -9.99 4.67 8.22
N ILE A 65 -10.57 3.99 9.22
CA ILE A 65 -10.19 2.60 9.53
C ILE A 65 -10.36 1.66 8.32
N THR A 66 -11.40 1.86 7.52
CA THR A 66 -11.64 1.09 6.31
C THR A 66 -10.56 1.33 5.26
N ILE A 67 -10.07 2.58 5.16
CA ILE A 67 -8.98 2.95 4.25
C ILE A 67 -7.66 2.30 4.69
N ASP A 68 -7.39 2.25 6.00
CA ASP A 68 -6.20 1.61 6.55
C ASP A 68 -6.20 0.10 6.30
N ILE A 69 -7.33 -0.55 6.58
CA ILE A 69 -7.53 -1.98 6.32
C ILE A 69 -7.41 -2.27 4.82
N ALA A 70 -8.04 -1.47 3.97
CA ALA A 70 -7.97 -1.64 2.52
C ALA A 70 -6.53 -1.57 2.01
N GLY A 71 -5.74 -0.60 2.48
CA GLY A 71 -4.32 -0.50 2.15
C GLY A 71 -3.53 -1.72 2.59
N LEU A 72 -3.81 -2.26 3.78
CA LEU A 72 -3.11 -3.42 4.32
C LEU A 72 -3.46 -4.70 3.57
N VAL A 73 -4.74 -4.90 3.24
CA VAL A 73 -5.20 -6.00 2.38
C VAL A 73 -4.55 -5.92 1.00
N TRP A 74 -4.42 -4.71 0.44
CA TRP A 74 -3.77 -4.48 -0.85
C TRP A 74 -2.28 -4.83 -0.81
N LEU A 75 -1.59 -4.47 0.27
CA LEU A 75 -0.20 -4.89 0.49
C LEU A 75 -0.08 -6.41 0.52
N VAL A 76 -0.94 -7.10 1.28
CA VAL A 76 -0.94 -8.57 1.34
C VAL A 76 -1.18 -9.17 -0.04
N ALA A 77 -2.15 -8.65 -0.80
CA ALA A 77 -2.40 -9.09 -2.17
C ALA A 77 -1.17 -8.89 -3.07
N SER A 78 -0.48 -7.75 -2.95
CA SER A 78 0.77 -7.48 -3.67
C SER A 78 1.87 -8.48 -3.31
N LEU A 79 2.04 -8.82 -2.03
CA LEU A 79 3.02 -9.81 -1.58
C LEU A 79 2.69 -11.21 -2.09
N VAL A 80 1.41 -11.60 -2.12
CA VAL A 80 0.97 -12.86 -2.71
C VAL A 80 1.29 -12.90 -4.21
N LEU A 81 1.06 -11.82 -4.94
CA LEU A 81 1.42 -11.73 -6.36
C LEU A 81 2.95 -11.84 -6.57
N VAL A 82 3.75 -11.21 -5.70
CA VAL A 82 5.21 -11.37 -5.71
C VAL A 82 5.61 -12.83 -5.47
N LEU A 83 4.95 -13.52 -4.53
CA LEU A 83 5.20 -14.96 -4.29
C LEU A 83 4.87 -15.81 -5.51
N LEU A 84 3.69 -15.60 -6.10
CA LEU A 84 3.24 -16.35 -7.27
C LEU A 84 4.13 -16.09 -8.49
N GLY A 85 4.60 -14.84 -8.67
CA GLY A 85 5.56 -14.48 -9.70
C GLY A 85 6.96 -15.06 -9.48
N SER A 86 7.40 -15.15 -8.23
CA SER A 86 8.65 -15.79 -7.81
C SER A 86 8.65 -17.29 -8.10
N ARG A 87 7.49 -17.94 -8.02
CA ARG A 87 7.27 -19.36 -8.33
C ARG A 87 6.85 -19.62 -9.79
N GLN A 88 6.86 -18.60 -10.64
CA GLN A 88 6.50 -18.68 -12.06
C GLN A 88 5.05 -19.17 -12.33
N HIS A 89 4.15 -19.09 -11.35
CA HIS A 89 2.73 -19.39 -11.54
C HIS A 89 1.99 -18.25 -12.24
N VAL A 90 2.45 -17.01 -12.05
CA VAL A 90 1.83 -15.78 -12.59
C VAL A 90 2.93 -14.87 -13.13
N SER A 91 2.60 -13.99 -14.09
CA SER A 91 3.53 -12.96 -14.56
C SER A 91 3.82 -11.95 -13.45
N ILE A 92 5.11 -11.64 -13.21
CA ILE A 92 5.53 -10.62 -12.23
C ILE A 92 4.93 -9.24 -12.53
N SER A 93 4.57 -8.97 -13.79
CA SER A 93 3.89 -7.73 -14.20
C SER A 93 2.62 -7.45 -13.40
N TRP A 94 1.93 -8.48 -12.89
CA TRP A 94 0.76 -8.30 -12.04
C TRP A 94 1.10 -7.65 -10.69
N ALA A 95 2.22 -8.03 -10.08
CA ALA A 95 2.68 -7.38 -8.84
C ALA A 95 3.04 -5.90 -9.10
N TRP A 96 3.67 -5.62 -10.23
CA TRP A 96 3.98 -4.25 -10.66
C TRP A 96 2.73 -3.40 -10.88
N MET A 97 1.75 -3.93 -11.63
CA MET A 97 0.48 -3.25 -11.84
C MET A 97 -0.25 -3.00 -10.52
N CYS A 98 -0.23 -3.97 -9.60
CA CYS A 98 -0.87 -3.84 -8.29
C CYS A 98 -0.27 -2.68 -7.46
N ALA A 99 1.06 -2.57 -7.42
CA ALA A 99 1.77 -1.49 -6.73
C ALA A 99 1.51 -0.12 -7.39
N ILE A 100 1.49 -0.05 -8.72
CA ILE A 100 1.18 1.18 -9.47
C ILE A 100 -0.27 1.61 -9.21
N CYS A 101 -1.23 0.68 -9.27
CA CYS A 101 -2.63 1.00 -8.97
C CYS A 101 -2.79 1.55 -7.55
N GLN A 102 -2.11 0.94 -6.56
CA GLN A 102 -2.16 1.40 -5.19
C GLN A 102 -1.63 2.83 -5.04
N SER A 103 -0.48 3.15 -5.65
CA SER A 103 0.09 4.50 -5.59
C SER A 103 -0.72 5.53 -6.37
N MET A 104 -1.30 5.17 -7.51
CA MET A 104 -2.18 6.06 -8.28
C MET A 104 -3.46 6.38 -7.51
N ILE A 105 -4.12 5.38 -6.91
CA ILE A 105 -5.33 5.61 -6.12
C ILE A 105 -5.02 6.48 -4.91
N ALA A 106 -3.90 6.25 -4.21
CA ALA A 106 -3.45 7.12 -3.14
C ALA A 106 -3.27 8.55 -3.65
N THR A 107 -2.59 8.75 -4.78
CA THR A 107 -2.36 10.08 -5.36
C THR A 107 -3.67 10.79 -5.70
N VAL A 108 -4.64 10.09 -6.32
CA VAL A 108 -5.97 10.65 -6.60
C VAL A 108 -6.68 11.04 -5.30
N GLY A 109 -6.60 10.20 -4.27
CA GLY A 109 -7.13 10.51 -2.94
C GLY A 109 -6.53 11.79 -2.35
N ALA A 110 -5.21 11.98 -2.47
CA ALA A 110 -4.52 13.18 -2.01
C ALA A 110 -5.02 14.44 -2.73
N VAL A 111 -5.21 14.37 -4.06
CA VAL A 111 -5.72 15.49 -4.86
C VAL A 111 -7.16 15.84 -4.45
N VAL A 112 -8.02 14.84 -4.26
CA VAL A 112 -9.41 15.03 -3.82
C VAL A 112 -9.46 15.72 -2.46
N VAL A 113 -8.63 15.29 -1.51
CA VAL A 113 -8.56 15.89 -0.17
C VAL A 113 -7.99 17.31 -0.23
N GLY A 114 -6.92 17.53 -0.99
CA GLY A 114 -6.35 18.86 -1.21
C GLY A 114 -7.38 19.83 -1.79
N TRP A 115 -8.13 19.40 -2.79
CA TRP A 115 -9.23 20.17 -3.35
C TRP A 115 -10.32 20.48 -2.31
N ALA A 116 -10.80 19.45 -1.58
CA ALA A 116 -11.84 19.62 -0.56
C ALA A 116 -11.44 20.58 0.56
N THR A 117 -10.17 20.55 0.99
CA THR A 117 -9.65 21.41 2.04
C THR A 117 -9.49 22.85 1.56
N SER A 118 -9.05 23.07 0.31
CA SER A 118 -8.96 24.41 -0.28
C SER A 118 -10.31 25.14 -0.34
N MET A 119 -11.39 24.41 -0.67
CA MET A 119 -12.75 24.96 -0.69
C MET A 119 -13.23 25.38 0.70
N ALA A 120 -12.82 24.67 1.74
CA ALA A 120 -13.24 24.95 3.10
C ALA A 120 -12.47 26.14 3.71
N TYR A 121 -11.19 26.31 3.41
CA TYR A 121 -10.43 27.48 3.86
C TYR A 121 -10.87 28.78 3.19
N ALA A 122 -11.58 28.72 2.06
CA ALA A 122 -12.12 29.91 1.39
C ALA A 122 -13.28 30.58 2.16
N VAL A 123 -13.91 29.89 3.12
CA VAL A 123 -15.02 30.42 3.94
C VAL A 123 -14.73 30.14 5.43
N PRO A 124 -13.94 30.97 6.11
CA PRO A 124 -13.63 30.77 7.53
C PRO A 124 -14.83 31.12 8.40
N ASN A 125 -15.48 30.11 8.97
CA ASN A 125 -16.57 30.29 9.93
C ASN A 125 -16.07 29.87 11.31
N GLY A 126 -15.51 30.83 12.06
CA GLY A 126 -14.99 30.63 13.41
C GLY A 126 -16.02 29.93 14.29
N GLY A 127 -15.72 28.67 14.64
CA GLY A 127 -16.58 27.80 15.44
C GLY A 127 -15.82 27.14 16.57
N VAL A 128 -16.54 26.73 17.60
CA VAL A 128 -15.99 25.98 18.73
C VAL A 128 -15.64 24.57 18.26
N GLU A 129 -14.43 24.08 18.60
CA GLU A 129 -13.95 22.75 18.21
C GLU A 129 -14.93 21.68 18.72
N PRO A 130 -15.58 20.91 17.83
CA PRO A 130 -16.50 19.86 18.25
C PRO A 130 -15.71 18.73 18.93
N GLN A 131 -16.22 18.19 20.03
CA GLN A 131 -15.59 17.05 20.71
C GLN A 131 -15.46 15.86 19.74
N PRO A 132 -14.27 15.22 19.65
CA PRO A 132 -14.07 14.09 18.76
C PRO A 132 -14.94 12.92 19.21
N THR A 133 -15.65 12.32 18.26
CA THR A 133 -16.45 11.13 18.54
C THR A 133 -15.55 9.92 18.83
N ALA A 134 -16.04 8.93 19.57
CA ALA A 134 -15.29 7.71 19.87
C ALA A 134 -14.72 7.04 18.60
N TRP A 135 -15.46 7.12 17.48
CA TRP A 135 -15.03 6.56 16.20
C TRP A 135 -13.84 7.31 15.57
N GLN A 136 -13.79 8.63 15.74
CA GLN A 136 -12.65 9.43 15.27
C GLN A 136 -11.37 9.15 16.05
N GLN A 137 -11.49 8.82 17.35
CA GLN A 137 -10.34 8.39 18.14
C GLN A 137 -9.80 7.04 17.67
N VAL A 138 -10.70 6.07 17.41
CA VAL A 138 -10.32 4.74 16.87
C VAL A 138 -9.63 4.88 15.51
N THR A 139 -10.17 5.69 14.60
CA THR A 139 -9.55 5.96 13.29
C THR A 139 -8.24 6.74 13.38
N GLY A 140 -8.05 7.51 14.46
CA GLY A 140 -6.76 8.15 14.76
C GLY A 140 -5.69 7.15 15.15
N MET A 141 -6.05 6.08 15.87
CA MET A 141 -5.14 5.03 16.29
C MET A 141 -4.94 3.93 15.23
N SER A 142 -5.86 3.79 14.27
CA SER A 142 -5.80 2.69 13.29
C SER A 142 -4.59 2.77 12.35
N LEU A 143 -4.17 3.98 11.95
CA LEU A 143 -3.06 4.16 11.01
C LEU A 143 -1.69 3.72 11.56
N PRO A 144 -1.25 4.16 12.76
CA PRO A 144 0.02 3.69 13.32
C PRO A 144 0.01 2.18 13.59
N VAL A 145 -1.14 1.63 14.01
CA VAL A 145 -1.29 0.17 14.20
C VAL A 145 -1.19 -0.56 12.86
N ALA A 146 -1.90 -0.10 11.83
CA ALA A 146 -1.84 -0.69 10.49
C ALA A 146 -0.43 -0.59 9.89
N MET A 147 0.26 0.53 10.08
CA MET A 147 1.65 0.71 9.65
C MET A 147 2.58 -0.31 10.33
N ALA A 148 2.47 -0.47 11.65
CA ALA A 148 3.29 -1.44 12.38
C ALA A 148 3.04 -2.87 11.88
N LEU A 149 1.78 -3.25 11.67
CA LEU A 149 1.40 -4.55 11.10
C LEU A 149 1.95 -4.72 9.68
N ALA A 150 1.84 -3.70 8.83
CA ALA A 150 2.32 -3.74 7.46
C ALA A 150 3.84 -3.90 7.39
N VAL A 151 4.60 -3.17 8.21
CA VAL A 151 6.05 -3.32 8.32
C VAL A 151 6.39 -4.74 8.80
N ALA A 152 5.72 -5.23 9.85
CA ALA A 152 5.95 -6.57 10.37
C ALA A 152 5.70 -7.65 9.30
N VAL A 153 4.57 -7.57 8.59
CA VAL A 153 4.22 -8.51 7.51
C VAL A 153 5.22 -8.43 6.36
N TRP A 154 5.57 -7.23 5.90
CA TRP A 154 6.50 -7.02 4.79
C TRP A 154 7.91 -7.52 5.12
N VAL A 155 8.46 -7.17 6.30
CA VAL A 155 9.78 -7.63 6.75
C VAL A 155 9.79 -9.14 6.95
N THR A 156 8.76 -9.71 7.58
CA THR A 156 8.65 -11.16 7.77
C THR A 156 8.65 -11.88 6.43
N PHE A 157 7.91 -11.37 5.45
CA PHE A 157 7.86 -11.93 4.11
C PHE A 157 9.20 -11.81 3.37
N LEU A 158 9.90 -10.69 3.51
CA LEU A 158 11.25 -10.49 2.98
C LEU A 158 12.24 -11.51 3.57
N VAL A 159 12.28 -11.63 4.89
CA VAL A 159 13.17 -12.58 5.59
C VAL A 159 12.83 -14.01 5.19
N TRP A 160 11.55 -14.33 5.12
CA TRP A 160 11.10 -15.66 4.70
C TRP A 160 11.57 -16.01 3.28
N LEU A 161 11.43 -15.10 2.31
CA LEU A 161 11.94 -15.31 0.96
C LEU A 161 13.47 -15.47 0.94
N LEU A 162 14.21 -14.69 1.72
CA LEU A 162 15.67 -14.84 1.83
C LEU A 162 16.05 -16.20 2.40
N VAL A 163 15.36 -16.69 3.42
CA VAL A 163 15.60 -18.01 4.04
C VAL A 163 15.25 -19.14 3.07
N GLU A 164 14.10 -19.08 2.40
CA GLU A 164 13.69 -20.09 1.40
C GLU A 164 14.75 -20.19 0.29
N ARG A 165 15.29 -19.05 -0.15
CA ARG A 165 16.37 -18.99 -1.14
C ARG A 165 17.70 -19.53 -0.61
N ALA A 166 18.10 -19.18 0.61
CA ALA A 166 19.32 -19.71 1.20
C ALA A 166 19.26 -21.24 1.40
N ARG A 167 18.07 -21.80 1.64
CA ARG A 167 17.86 -23.26 1.71
C ARG A 167 17.95 -23.94 0.34
N LEU A 168 17.49 -23.27 -0.72
CA LEU A 168 17.57 -23.77 -2.09
C LEU A 168 19.01 -23.71 -2.63
N ASP A 169 19.75 -22.63 -2.37
CA ASP A 169 21.16 -22.51 -2.80
C ASP A 169 22.09 -23.53 -2.08
N ARG A 170 21.68 -24.10 -0.92
CA ARG A 170 22.37 -25.24 -0.29
C ARG A 170 22.23 -26.55 -1.07
N HIS A 171 21.19 -26.69 -1.91
CA HIS A 171 21.04 -27.79 -2.86
C HIS A 171 21.67 -27.37 -4.20
N GLY A 172 22.98 -27.10 -4.17
CA GLY A 172 23.72 -26.64 -5.34
C GLY A 172 23.48 -27.53 -6.58
N PRO A 173 23.62 -26.97 -7.79
CA PRO A 173 23.44 -27.72 -9.03
C PRO A 173 24.29 -28.98 -8.99
N THR A 174 23.64 -30.13 -8.97
CA THR A 174 24.37 -31.41 -8.95
C THR A 174 25.17 -31.52 -10.24
N LEU A 175 26.35 -32.16 -10.20
CA LEU A 175 27.22 -32.37 -11.38
C LEU A 175 26.48 -32.98 -12.59
N ARG A 176 25.33 -33.62 -12.38
CA ARG A 176 24.43 -34.12 -13.43
C ARG A 176 23.77 -33.00 -14.27
N ASP A 177 23.52 -31.83 -13.70
CA ASP A 177 22.91 -30.70 -14.43
C ASP A 177 23.91 -30.05 -15.40
N GLY A 178 25.20 -29.98 -15.02
CA GLY A 178 26.26 -29.51 -15.93
C GLY A 178 26.50 -30.46 -17.11
N LEU A 179 26.39 -31.78 -16.88
CA LEU A 179 26.51 -32.79 -17.93
C LEU A 179 25.36 -32.73 -18.94
N ARG A 180 24.11 -32.50 -18.51
CA ARG A 180 22.98 -32.37 -19.44
C ARG A 180 23.05 -31.12 -20.32
N THR A 181 23.62 -30.02 -19.82
CA THR A 181 23.74 -28.79 -20.63
C THR A 181 24.84 -28.83 -21.67
N ASN A 182 25.85 -29.71 -21.53
CA ASN A 182 26.95 -29.82 -22.49
C ASN A 182 26.67 -30.85 -23.61
N ILE A 183 25.70 -31.75 -23.44
CA ILE A 183 25.31 -32.74 -24.45
C ILE A 183 24.37 -32.14 -25.52
N TYR A 184 23.77 -30.98 -25.26
CA TYR A 184 22.90 -30.26 -26.19
C TYR A 184 23.60 -29.08 -26.91
N ARG A 185 24.93 -29.00 -26.83
CA ARG A 185 25.76 -28.13 -27.69
C ARG A 185 26.46 -28.98 -28.74
#